data_AF-A0A0S8H0B7-F1
#
_entry.id   AF-A0A0S8H0B7-F1
#
_cell.length_a   1.000
_cell.length_b   1.000
_cell.length_c   1.000
_cell.angle_alpha   90.00
_cell.angle_beta   90.00
_cell.angle_gamma   90.00
#
_symmetry.space_group_name_H-M   'P 1'
#
loop_
_entity.id
_entity.type
_entity.pdbx_description
1 polymer ?
#
loop_
_entity_poly.entity_id
_entity_poly.type
_entity_poly.pdbx_seq_one_letter_code
_entity_poly.pdbx_strand_id
1 'polypeptide(L)'
;MEFKRMRGREATLCAAIGCVGALLFLFLFPLGSISTLMHDVLGLGPLVVLAAVISFLVTRPAGGGLIASLAFGLSCGLVLWLFRIPTNPKGAFGSLPFIAVLALAGVVAEGSMMLGRALKLPWRSVLTGAISNAMLLTLYWLLIFPSTAEWVKWGDVPPLLGLCLGCGAVSGYIAYAVSRAFSPRFAPQERE
;
A
#
# COMPACT_ATOMS: atom_id res chain seq x y z
N MET A 1 -24.53 13.61 -2.16
CA MET A 1 -23.08 13.31 -2.12
C MET A 1 -22.73 12.73 -3.47
N GLU A 2 -22.17 13.50 -4.40
CA GLU A 2 -21.81 12.98 -5.72
C GLU A 2 -20.40 12.40 -5.66
N PHE A 3 -20.31 11.07 -5.61
CA PHE A 3 -19.05 10.41 -5.94
C PHE A 3 -18.75 10.70 -7.39
N LYS A 4 -17.67 11.45 -7.63
CA LYS A 4 -17.18 11.66 -8.99
C LYS A 4 -16.89 10.29 -9.59
N ARG A 5 -17.67 9.91 -10.59
CA ARG A 5 -17.54 8.62 -11.27
C ARG A 5 -16.13 8.53 -11.87
N MET A 6 -15.43 7.45 -11.55
CA MET A 6 -14.09 7.21 -12.07
C MET A 6 -14.13 7.09 -13.60
N ARG A 7 -13.33 7.90 -14.29
CA ARG A 7 -13.15 7.83 -15.73
C ARG A 7 -12.06 6.82 -16.09
N GLY A 8 -12.11 6.23 -17.28
CA GLY A 8 -11.11 5.25 -17.73
C GLY A 8 -9.66 5.76 -17.65
N ARG A 9 -9.43 7.06 -17.90
CA ARG A 9 -8.11 7.71 -17.75
C ARG A 9 -7.63 7.75 -16.29
N GLU A 10 -8.52 7.99 -15.34
CA GLU A 10 -8.19 7.99 -13.91
C GLU A 10 -7.85 6.56 -13.46
N ALA A 11 -8.66 5.57 -13.87
CA ALA A 11 -8.37 4.15 -13.59
C ALA A 11 -7.01 3.70 -14.15
N THR A 12 -6.69 4.11 -15.39
CA THR A 12 -5.40 3.79 -16.03
C THR A 12 -4.23 4.41 -15.27
N LEU A 13 -4.39 5.64 -14.78
CA LEU A 13 -3.37 6.31 -13.97
C LEU A 13 -3.17 5.61 -12.61
N CYS A 14 -4.26 5.24 -11.92
CA CYS A 14 -4.21 4.46 -10.68
C CYS A 14 -3.45 3.14 -10.89
N ALA A 15 -3.78 2.42 -11.96
CA ALA A 15 -3.11 1.18 -12.30
C ALA A 15 -1.62 1.41 -12.58
N ALA A 16 -1.26 2.44 -13.33
CA ALA A 16 0.13 2.80 -13.60
C ALA A 16 0.92 3.12 -12.32
N ILE A 17 0.33 3.85 -11.37
CA ILE A 17 0.94 4.14 -10.07
C ILE A 17 1.20 2.82 -9.31
N GLY A 18 0.23 1.91 -9.31
CA GLY A 18 0.37 0.57 -8.73
C GLY A 18 1.50 -0.24 -9.37
N CYS A 19 1.56 -0.28 -10.71
CA CYS A 19 2.60 -0.98 -11.45
C CYS A 19 4.00 -0.40 -11.17
N VAL A 20 4.15 0.93 -11.17
CA VAL A 20 5.41 1.60 -10.83
C VAL A 20 5.83 1.29 -9.40
N GLY A 21 4.88 1.33 -8.46
CA GLY A 21 5.11 0.92 -7.07
C GLY A 21 5.63 -0.51 -6.96
N ALA A 22 5.04 -1.45 -7.70
CA ALA A 22 5.46 -2.84 -7.72
C ALA A 22 6.87 -3.03 -8.31
N LEU A 23 7.19 -2.33 -9.40
CA LEU A 23 8.52 -2.39 -10.00
C LEU A 23 9.58 -1.80 -9.05
N LEU A 24 9.29 -0.66 -8.41
CA LEU A 24 10.17 -0.09 -7.39
C LEU A 24 10.36 -1.04 -6.22
N PHE A 25 9.29 -1.68 -5.75
CA PHE A 25 9.35 -2.68 -4.70
C PHE A 25 10.27 -3.84 -5.08
N LEU A 26 10.08 -4.44 -6.26
CA LEU A 26 10.92 -5.55 -6.72
C LEU A 26 12.39 -5.15 -6.97
N PHE A 27 12.64 -3.89 -7.35
CA PHE A 27 13.98 -3.37 -7.55
C PHE A 27 14.71 -3.06 -6.24
N LEU A 28 14.01 -2.48 -5.26
CA LEU A 28 14.56 -2.18 -3.93
C LEU A 28 14.79 -3.45 -3.11
N PHE A 29 14.02 -4.50 -3.38
CA PHE A 29 14.09 -5.79 -2.69
C PHE A 29 14.35 -6.95 -3.67
N PRO A 30 15.51 -6.97 -4.36
CA PRO A 30 15.82 -8.00 -5.35
C PRO A 30 15.97 -9.36 -4.65
N LEU A 31 15.53 -10.43 -5.32
CA LEU A 31 15.58 -11.83 -4.88
C LEU A 31 14.70 -12.20 -3.68
N GLY A 32 13.78 -11.33 -3.25
CA GLY A 32 12.97 -11.63 -2.07
C GLY A 32 13.85 -12.04 -0.90
N SER A 33 14.91 -11.25 -0.61
CA SER A 33 15.87 -11.42 0.51
C SER A 33 15.25 -11.27 1.91
N ILE A 34 14.02 -11.75 2.01
CA ILE A 34 13.11 -11.94 3.13
C ILE A 34 13.62 -13.02 4.09
N SER A 35 14.68 -13.77 3.74
CA SER A 35 15.22 -14.82 4.62
C SER A 35 15.97 -14.27 5.83
N THR A 36 16.51 -13.03 5.78
CA THR A 36 17.29 -12.45 6.88
C THR A 36 16.58 -11.35 7.66
N LEU A 37 15.43 -10.88 7.19
CA LEU A 37 14.60 -9.97 7.95
C LEU A 37 13.41 -10.76 8.50
N MET A 38 13.59 -11.34 9.69
CA MET A 38 12.47 -11.38 10.65
C MET A 38 11.91 -9.96 10.94
N HIS A 39 12.52 -8.91 10.37
CA HIS A 39 12.08 -7.53 10.20
C HIS A 39 11.19 -7.23 8.94
N ASP A 40 10.89 -8.16 8.03
CA ASP A 40 10.51 -7.86 6.61
C ASP A 40 9.01 -7.72 6.25
N VAL A 41 8.10 -7.56 7.21
CA VAL A 41 6.74 -7.06 6.88
C VAL A 41 6.77 -5.56 6.54
N LEU A 42 7.86 -4.89 6.92
CA LEU A 42 8.02 -3.45 6.86
C LEU A 42 8.51 -2.93 5.52
N GLY A 43 9.12 -3.76 4.67
CA GLY A 43 9.56 -3.31 3.34
C GLY A 43 8.40 -3.15 2.35
N LEU A 44 7.37 -3.99 2.48
CA LEU A 44 6.31 -4.12 1.49
C LEU A 44 5.12 -3.22 1.74
N GLY A 45 4.68 -3.18 3.01
CA GLY A 45 3.48 -2.45 3.37
C GLY A 45 3.54 -0.96 3.08
N PRO A 46 4.61 -0.26 3.48
CA PRO A 46 4.84 1.14 3.17
C PRO A 46 4.69 1.49 1.69
N LEU A 47 5.23 0.66 0.78
CA LEU A 47 5.20 0.93 -0.66
C LEU A 47 3.82 0.72 -1.29
N VAL A 48 3.09 -0.32 -0.89
CA VAL A 48 1.70 -0.52 -1.33
C VAL A 48 0.81 0.61 -0.81
N VAL A 49 0.94 0.94 0.48
CA VAL A 49 0.18 2.01 1.11
C VAL A 49 0.51 3.36 0.46
N LEU A 50 1.78 3.61 0.17
CA LEU A 50 2.22 4.80 -0.57
C LEU A 50 1.54 4.89 -1.94
N ALA A 51 1.56 3.80 -2.73
CA ALA A 51 0.92 3.76 -4.04
C ALA A 51 -0.61 3.99 -3.95
N ALA A 52 -1.28 3.35 -2.98
CA ALA A 52 -2.71 3.50 -2.76
C ALA A 52 -3.10 4.94 -2.37
N VAL A 53 -2.36 5.54 -1.42
CA VAL A 53 -2.61 6.90 -0.94
C VAL A 53 -2.29 7.94 -2.00
N ILE A 54 -1.18 7.81 -2.74
CA ILE A 54 -0.86 8.68 -3.89
C ILE A 54 -1.97 8.60 -4.94
N SER A 55 -2.39 7.38 -5.29
CA SER A 55 -3.44 7.16 -6.29
C SER A 55 -4.74 7.87 -5.92
N PHE A 56 -5.19 7.71 -4.66
CA PHE A 56 -6.37 8.40 -4.16
C PHE A 56 -6.21 9.93 -4.16
N LEU A 57 -5.07 10.45 -3.71
CA LEU A 57 -4.82 11.89 -3.64
C LEU A 57 -4.73 12.56 -5.01
N VAL A 58 -4.10 11.90 -5.98
CA VAL A 58 -3.90 12.42 -7.33
C VAL A 58 -5.18 12.36 -8.15
N THR A 59 -5.92 11.25 -8.07
CA THR A 59 -7.12 11.09 -8.89
C THR A 59 -8.34 11.73 -8.25
N ARG A 60 -8.58 11.50 -6.95
CA ARG A 60 -9.74 11.91 -6.12
C ARG A 60 -11.03 11.06 -6.18
N PRO A 61 -11.40 10.33 -7.26
CA PRO A 61 -12.47 9.36 -7.20
C PRO A 61 -12.23 8.24 -6.18
N ALA A 62 -13.34 7.73 -5.64
CA ALA A 62 -13.34 6.46 -4.93
C ALA A 62 -12.92 5.31 -5.86
N GLY A 63 -12.20 4.33 -5.33
CA GLY A 63 -11.68 3.16 -6.05
C GLY A 63 -10.23 3.28 -6.53
N GLY A 64 -9.61 4.47 -6.44
CA GLY A 64 -8.25 4.68 -6.93
C GLY A 64 -7.18 3.92 -6.13
N GLY A 65 -7.33 3.86 -4.82
CA GLY A 65 -6.48 3.08 -3.93
C GLY A 65 -6.63 1.58 -4.17
N LEU A 66 -7.86 1.09 -4.34
CA LEU A 66 -8.12 -0.31 -4.67
C LEU A 66 -7.47 -0.73 -5.99
N ILE A 67 -7.66 0.06 -7.05
CA ILE A 67 -7.08 -0.24 -8.37
C ILE A 67 -5.54 -0.23 -8.31
N ALA A 68 -4.95 0.75 -7.62
CA ALA A 68 -3.50 0.81 -7.47
C ALA A 68 -2.97 -0.41 -6.71
N SER A 69 -3.61 -0.82 -5.61
CA SER A 69 -3.19 -2.01 -4.85
C SER A 69 -3.35 -3.31 -5.64
N LEU A 70 -4.42 -3.46 -6.42
CA LEU A 70 -4.61 -4.62 -7.30
C LEU A 70 -3.55 -4.66 -8.40
N ALA A 71 -3.33 -3.53 -9.08
CA ALA A 71 -2.30 -3.42 -10.12
C ALA A 71 -0.91 -3.71 -9.55
N PHE A 72 -0.63 -3.26 -8.32
CA PHE A 72 0.61 -3.59 -7.62
C PHE A 72 0.76 -5.10 -7.44
N GLY A 73 -0.25 -5.76 -6.85
CA GLY A 73 -0.19 -7.20 -6.58
C GLY A 73 -0.06 -8.05 -7.84
N LEU A 74 -0.84 -7.72 -8.87
CA LEU A 74 -0.79 -8.38 -10.18
C LEU A 74 0.55 -8.17 -10.87
N SER A 75 1.10 -6.95 -10.82
CA SER A 75 2.41 -6.65 -11.41
C SER A 75 3.53 -7.42 -10.71
N CYS A 76 3.50 -7.47 -9.38
CA CYS A 76 4.44 -8.29 -8.61
C CYS A 76 4.37 -9.75 -9.05
N GLY A 77 3.16 -10.34 -9.10
CA GLY A 77 2.98 -11.72 -9.55
C GLY A 77 3.46 -11.96 -10.99
N LEU A 78 3.13 -11.04 -11.90
CA LEU A 78 3.49 -11.14 -13.31
C LEU A 78 5.01 -11.09 -13.51
N VAL A 79 5.70 -10.15 -12.86
CA VAL A 79 7.16 -10.01 -12.97
C VAL A 79 7.86 -11.24 -12.37
N LEU A 80 7.45 -11.68 -11.19
CA LEU A 80 8.02 -12.88 -10.56
C LEU A 80 7.83 -14.13 -11.43
N TRP A 81 6.65 -14.27 -12.04
CA TRP A 81 6.35 -15.36 -12.97
C TRP A 81 7.17 -15.27 -14.27
N LEU A 82 7.24 -14.09 -14.90
CA LEU A 82 7.92 -13.89 -16.18
C LEU A 82 9.43 -14.14 -16.07
N PHE A 83 10.05 -13.66 -14.99
CA PHE A 83 11.49 -13.80 -14.76
C PHE A 83 11.86 -15.05 -13.95
N ARG A 84 10.87 -15.88 -13.56
CA ARG A 84 11.04 -17.08 -12.74
C ARG A 84 11.90 -16.82 -11.48
N ILE A 85 11.69 -15.66 -10.85
CA ILE A 85 12.46 -15.26 -9.68
C ILE A 85 12.02 -16.16 -8.52
N PRO A 86 12.95 -16.85 -7.83
CA PRO A 86 12.60 -17.65 -6.66
C PRO A 86 12.04 -16.74 -5.57
N THR A 87 10.82 -17.05 -5.11
CA THR A 87 10.13 -16.29 -4.06
C THR A 87 10.20 -17.02 -2.74
N ASN A 88 10.37 -16.28 -1.65
CA ASN A 88 10.22 -16.82 -0.31
C ASN A 88 8.73 -17.18 -0.06
N PRO A 89 8.41 -18.40 0.39
CA PRO A 89 7.03 -18.79 0.68
C PRO A 89 6.34 -17.89 1.72
N LYS A 90 7.10 -17.26 2.63
CA LYS A 90 6.59 -16.40 3.73
C LYS A 90 5.75 -15.20 3.29
N GLY A 91 6.03 -14.65 2.11
CA GLY A 91 5.28 -13.50 1.59
C GLY A 91 4.14 -13.88 0.63
N ALA A 92 4.06 -15.17 0.26
CA ALA A 92 3.08 -15.69 -0.69
C ALA A 92 2.94 -14.82 -1.97
N PHE A 93 4.05 -14.27 -2.47
CA PHE A 93 4.04 -13.30 -3.56
C PHE A 93 3.39 -13.84 -4.83
N GLY A 94 2.50 -13.05 -5.41
CA GLY A 94 1.76 -13.43 -6.62
C GLY A 94 0.64 -14.44 -6.38
N SER A 95 0.44 -14.91 -5.14
CA SER A 95 -0.69 -15.79 -4.81
C SER A 95 -2.01 -15.01 -4.65
N LEU A 96 -3.13 -15.72 -4.75
CA LEU A 96 -4.46 -15.17 -4.49
C LEU A 96 -4.60 -14.51 -3.10
N PRO A 97 -4.17 -15.12 -1.97
CA PRO A 97 -4.27 -14.46 -0.67
C PRO A 97 -3.44 -13.19 -0.58
N PHE A 98 -2.26 -13.14 -1.19
CA PHE A 98 -1.45 -11.91 -1.28
C PHE A 98 -2.23 -10.79 -1.99
N ILE A 99 -2.80 -11.06 -3.16
CA ILE A 99 -3.59 -10.08 -3.92
C ILE A 99 -4.80 -9.61 -3.11
N ALA A 100 -5.50 -10.53 -2.44
CA ALA A 100 -6.66 -10.21 -1.60
C ALA A 100 -6.28 -9.27 -0.44
N VAL A 101 -5.16 -9.53 0.24
CA VAL A 101 -4.66 -8.68 1.33
C VAL A 101 -4.31 -7.28 0.82
N LEU A 102 -3.67 -7.15 -0.35
CA LEU A 102 -3.38 -5.85 -0.94
C LEU A 102 -4.65 -5.09 -1.33
N ALA A 103 -5.63 -5.79 -1.90
CA ALA A 103 -6.92 -5.21 -2.26
C ALA A 103 -7.63 -4.63 -1.02
N LEU A 104 -7.69 -5.41 0.06
CA LEU A 104 -8.23 -4.97 1.35
C LEU A 104 -7.48 -3.76 1.91
N ALA A 105 -6.16 -3.73 1.83
CA ALA A 105 -5.38 -2.58 2.25
C ALA A 105 -5.68 -1.32 1.42
N GLY A 106 -5.91 -1.46 0.11
CA GLY A 106 -6.37 -0.36 -0.75
C GLY A 106 -7.73 0.19 -0.31
N VAL A 107 -8.68 -0.69 0.04
CA VAL A 107 -9.99 -0.30 0.58
C VAL A 107 -9.85 0.43 1.92
N VAL A 108 -8.99 -0.08 2.82
CA VAL A 108 -8.74 0.53 4.13
C VAL A 108 -8.11 1.93 3.99
N ALA A 109 -7.18 2.10 3.05
CA ALA A 109 -6.58 3.40 2.77
C ALA A 109 -7.62 4.41 2.29
N GLU A 110 -8.52 4.01 1.38
CA GLU A 110 -9.62 4.88 0.94
C GLU A 110 -10.60 5.20 2.07
N GLY A 111 -11.03 4.19 2.82
CA GLY A 111 -11.94 4.36 3.95
C GLY A 111 -11.38 5.33 4.99
N SER A 112 -10.08 5.19 5.30
CA SER A 112 -9.38 6.06 6.25
C SER A 112 -9.29 7.50 5.74
N MET A 113 -9.01 7.71 4.45
CA MET A 113 -8.99 9.05 3.85
C MET A 113 -10.37 9.69 3.82
N MET A 114 -11.43 8.91 3.60
CA MET A 114 -12.80 9.40 3.59
C MET A 114 -13.30 9.75 4.99
N LEU A 115 -12.94 8.94 5.99
CA LEU A 115 -13.36 9.15 7.38
C LEU A 115 -12.58 10.31 8.03
N GLY A 116 -11.30 10.48 7.67
CA GLY A 116 -10.43 11.53 8.20
C GLY A 116 -10.67 12.93 7.63
N ARG A 117 -11.80 13.21 6.98
CA ARG A 117 -12.09 14.52 6.35
C ARG A 117 -12.09 15.70 7.31
N ALA A 118 -12.34 15.48 8.60
CA ALA A 118 -12.24 16.51 9.63
C ALA A 118 -10.80 16.98 9.90
N LEU A 119 -9.80 16.23 9.43
CA LEU A 119 -8.38 16.52 9.63
C LEU A 119 -7.79 17.24 8.42
N LYS A 120 -6.79 18.09 8.70
CA LYS A 120 -5.98 18.70 7.63
C LYS A 120 -5.32 17.62 6.77
N LEU A 121 -5.24 17.87 5.47
CA LEU A 121 -4.73 16.94 4.45
C LEU A 121 -3.40 16.23 4.81
N PRO A 122 -2.35 16.89 5.33
CA PRO A 122 -1.11 16.21 5.71
C PRO A 122 -1.34 15.19 6.84
N TRP A 123 -2.04 15.57 7.91
CA TRP A 123 -2.33 14.70 9.04
C TRP A 123 -3.25 13.54 8.65
N ARG A 124 -4.23 13.81 7.80
CA ARG A 124 -5.12 12.79 7.22
C ARG A 124 -4.33 11.73 6.45
N SER A 125 -3.36 12.16 5.65
CA SER A 125 -2.51 11.26 4.86
C SER A 125 -1.57 10.43 5.74
N VAL A 126 -0.96 11.06 6.75
CA VAL A 126 -0.12 10.40 7.75
C VAL A 126 -0.89 9.31 8.51
N LEU A 127 -2.08 9.64 9.04
CA LEU A 127 -2.91 8.68 9.77
C LEU A 127 -3.41 7.55 8.87
N THR A 128 -3.83 7.88 7.64
CA THR A 128 -4.19 6.86 6.65
C THR A 128 -3.04 5.90 6.41
N GLY A 129 -1.82 6.42 6.24
CA GLY A 129 -0.64 5.61 6.03
C GLY A 129 -0.37 4.68 7.21
N ALA A 130 -0.41 5.19 8.43
CA ALA A 130 -0.21 4.41 9.65
C ALA A 130 -1.28 3.31 9.82
N ILE A 131 -2.58 3.66 9.69
CA ILE A 131 -3.71 2.74 9.83
C ILE A 131 -3.64 1.64 8.76
N SER A 132 -3.43 2.02 7.50
CA SER A 132 -3.41 1.06 6.39
C SER A 132 -2.24 0.09 6.53
N ASN A 133 -1.08 0.57 6.98
CA ASN A 133 0.08 -0.27 7.17
C ASN A 133 -0.11 -1.24 8.35
N ALA A 134 -0.63 -0.76 9.49
CA ALA A 134 -0.96 -1.61 10.63
C ALA A 134 -2.02 -2.67 10.29
N MET A 135 -3.03 -2.28 9.49
CA MET A 135 -4.04 -3.22 9.02
C MET A 135 -3.44 -4.26 8.07
N LEU A 136 -2.53 -3.84 7.19
CA LEU A 136 -1.80 -4.77 6.33
C LEU A 136 -0.99 -5.78 7.15
N LEU A 137 -0.21 -5.33 8.13
CA LEU A 137 0.52 -6.21 9.05
C LEU A 137 -0.42 -7.23 9.72
N THR A 138 -1.56 -6.76 10.22
CA THR A 138 -2.58 -7.62 10.85
C THR A 138 -3.14 -8.65 9.87
N LEU A 139 -3.45 -8.26 8.63
CA LEU A 139 -3.93 -9.18 7.60
C LEU A 139 -2.88 -10.22 7.20
N TYR A 140 -1.61 -9.83 7.10
CA TYR A 140 -0.51 -10.76 6.87
C TYR A 140 -0.38 -11.78 8.00
N TRP A 141 -0.47 -11.32 9.24
CA TRP A 141 -0.46 -12.17 10.43
C TRP A 141 -1.59 -13.18 10.47
N LEU A 142 -2.80 -12.80 10.04
CA LEU A 142 -3.96 -13.67 10.10
C LEU A 142 -4.09 -14.60 8.89
N LEU A 143 -3.69 -14.16 7.70
CA LEU A 143 -4.02 -14.84 6.44
C LEU A 143 -2.83 -15.46 5.72
N ILE A 144 -1.60 -14.98 5.96
CA ILE A 144 -0.41 -15.43 5.20
C ILE A 144 0.55 -16.18 6.12
N PHE A 145 0.85 -15.65 7.29
CA PHE A 145 1.85 -16.22 8.19
C PHE A 145 1.50 -17.60 8.76
N PRO A 146 0.24 -17.91 9.13
CA PRO A 146 -0.11 -19.23 9.67
C PRO A 146 0.20 -20.36 8.68
N SER A 147 0.18 -20.06 7.38
CA SER A 147 0.45 -21.03 6.32
C SER A 147 1.90 -21.06 5.85
N THR A 148 2.76 -20.13 6.29
CA THR A 148 4.06 -19.90 5.64
C THR A 148 5.25 -19.61 6.54
N ALA A 149 5.06 -19.10 7.77
CA ALA A 149 6.16 -18.53 8.56
C ALA A 149 6.20 -18.92 10.05
N GLU A 150 5.33 -19.82 10.51
CA GLU A 150 5.02 -20.06 11.94
C GLU A 150 4.44 -18.81 12.65
N TRP A 151 3.86 -18.99 13.83
CA TRP A 151 3.22 -17.89 14.57
C TRP A 151 4.26 -16.90 15.11
N VAL A 152 3.97 -15.60 14.97
CA VAL A 152 4.82 -14.52 15.51
C VAL A 152 4.83 -14.60 17.04
N LYS A 153 6.01 -14.48 17.65
CA LYS A 153 6.15 -14.43 19.11
C LYS A 153 5.49 -13.16 19.64
N TRP A 154 4.65 -13.29 20.66
CA TRP A 154 3.94 -12.16 21.27
C TRP A 154 4.86 -11.03 21.76
N GLY A 155 6.09 -11.34 22.17
CA GLY A 155 7.08 -10.34 22.57
C GLY A 155 7.55 -9.41 21.44
N ASP A 156 7.48 -9.87 20.18
CA ASP A 156 7.92 -9.11 19.02
C ASP A 156 6.78 -8.25 18.43
N VAL A 157 5.54 -8.43 18.89
CA VAL A 157 4.35 -7.73 18.37
C VAL A 157 4.41 -6.22 18.63
N PRO A 158 4.68 -5.72 19.86
CA PRO A 158 4.75 -4.27 20.10
C PRO A 158 5.79 -3.52 19.25
N PRO A 159 7.06 -3.97 19.15
CA PRO A 159 8.04 -3.26 18.31
C PRO A 159 7.71 -3.34 16.83
N LEU A 160 7.17 -4.47 16.34
CA LEU A 160 6.73 -4.59 14.94
C LEU A 160 5.58 -3.63 14.63
N LEU A 161 4.59 -3.53 15.52
CA LEU A 161 3.47 -2.62 15.36
C LEU A 161 3.96 -1.15 15.38
N GLY A 162 4.84 -0.79 16.31
CA GLY A 162 5.41 0.56 16.39
C GLY A 162 6.17 0.95 15.12
N LEU A 163 7.02 0.05 14.62
CA LEU A 163 7.76 0.27 13.38
C LEU A 163 6.82 0.34 12.17
N CYS A 164 5.77 -0.48 12.16
CA CYS A 164 4.76 -0.48 11.10
C CYS A 164 3.96 0.82 11.06
N LEU A 165 3.53 1.32 12.22
CA LEU A 165 2.88 2.61 12.33
C LEU A 165 3.82 3.74 11.88
N GLY A 166 5.09 3.71 12.29
CA GLY A 166 6.10 4.68 11.88
C GLY A 166 6.34 4.72 10.37
N CYS A 167 6.62 3.56 9.75
CA CYS A 167 6.82 3.48 8.30
C CYS A 167 5.55 3.84 7.51
N GLY A 168 4.37 3.48 8.03
CA GLY A 168 3.09 3.86 7.44
C GLY A 168 2.87 5.37 7.50
N ALA A 169 3.15 6.01 8.64
CA ALA A 169 3.07 7.45 8.83
C ALA A 169 4.01 8.20 7.87
N VAL A 170 5.26 7.76 7.75
CA VAL A 170 6.24 8.31 6.81
C VAL A 170 5.74 8.17 5.37
N SER A 171 5.20 7.01 4.99
CA SER A 171 4.63 6.78 3.67
C SER A 171 3.45 7.69 3.38
N GLY A 172 2.57 7.89 4.35
CA GLY A 172 1.46 8.83 4.25
C GLY A 172 1.93 10.28 4.05
N TYR A 173 3.00 10.68 4.74
CA TYR A 173 3.61 12.00 4.54
C TYR A 173 4.26 12.15 3.17
N ILE A 174 5.00 11.14 2.69
CA ILE A 174 5.60 11.13 1.36
C ILE A 174 4.50 11.18 0.30
N ALA A 175 3.41 10.42 0.47
CA ALA A 175 2.27 10.44 -0.43
C ALA A 175 1.69 11.85 -0.56
N TYR A 176 1.52 12.55 0.56
CA TYR A 176 1.10 13.94 0.59
C TYR A 176 2.08 14.85 -0.16
N ALA A 177 3.38 14.77 0.13
CA ALA A 177 4.40 15.59 -0.54
C ALA A 177 4.43 15.36 -2.05
N VAL A 178 4.38 14.11 -2.49
CA VAL A 178 4.27 13.72 -3.91
C VAL A 178 2.99 14.27 -4.51
N SER A 179 1.83 14.10 -3.85
CA SER A 179 0.57 14.61 -4.35
C SER A 179 0.57 16.13 -4.53
N ARG A 180 1.30 16.89 -3.71
CA ARG A 180 1.45 18.34 -3.90
C ARG A 180 2.26 18.69 -5.14
N ALA A 181 3.28 17.92 -5.48
CA ALA A 181 4.07 18.13 -6.69
C ALA A 181 3.25 17.87 -7.97
N PHE A 182 2.31 16.92 -7.91
CA PHE A 182 1.47 16.55 -9.06
C PHE A 182 0.09 17.24 -9.10
N SER A 183 -0.42 17.75 -7.97
CA SER A 183 -1.69 18.48 -7.85
C SER A 183 -1.80 19.82 -8.60
N PRO A 184 -0.76 20.63 -8.88
CA PRO A 184 -0.94 21.87 -9.62
C PRO A 184 -1.50 21.64 -11.05
N ARG A 185 -1.41 20.43 -11.59
CA ARG A 185 -1.99 20.06 -12.90
C ARG A 185 -3.47 19.62 -12.85
N PHE A 186 -4.08 19.46 -11.67
CA PHE A 186 -5.45 18.93 -11.50
C PHE A 186 -6.35 19.72 -10.50
N ALA A 187 -6.04 21.01 -10.25
CA ALA A 187 -6.64 22.01 -9.33
C ALA A 187 -8.15 21.91 -8.93
N PRO A 188 -8.63 22.53 -7.81
CA PRO A 188 -7.98 23.49 -6.92
C PRO A 188 -7.67 22.95 -5.50
N GLN A 189 -6.84 23.72 -4.79
CA GLN A 189 -6.49 23.56 -3.38
C GLN A 189 -7.76 23.56 -2.51
N GLU A 190 -7.96 22.49 -1.73
CA GLU A 190 -8.71 22.64 -0.48
C GLU A 190 -7.96 23.69 0.34
N ARG A 191 -8.64 24.80 0.68
CA ARG A 191 -8.07 25.90 1.45
C ARG A 191 -7.44 25.35 2.74
N GLU A 192 -6.20 25.78 3.00
CA GLU A 192 -5.42 25.48 4.21
C GLU A 192 -6.08 25.95 5.51
#